data_AF-A0A956LNY3-F1
#
_entry.id   AF-A0A956LNY3-F1
#
_cell.length_a   1.000
_cell.length_b   1.000
_cell.length_c   1.000
_cell.angle_alpha   90.00
_cell.angle_beta   90.00
_cell.angle_gamma   90.00
#
_symmetry.space_group_name_H-M   'P 1'
#
loop_
_entity.id
_entity.type
_entity.pdbx_description
1 polymer ?
#
loop_
_entity_poly.entity_id
_entity_poly.type
_entity_poly.pdbx_seq_one_letter_code
_entity_poly.pdbx_strand_id
1 'polypeptide(L)'
;MFVAALFDPLSVVVLCLIVAMIGAAALWLRGGQNHFHALVGGLSVLRRVGAQLHHEHPIRKRLEAAPVVDLSFEEIARLMVGDRVEPAARALILLRERVGWIERFAQYAIHLGILGTVFALVSSDPTDLEGFRARLPIALGTTFWGLIGALVLSALAGACESLLERASTYVREALLEGLEREPAPAPDVSVDAPTEEG
;
A
#
# COMPACT_ATOMS: atom_id res chain seq x y z
N MET A 1 6.28 -18.53 35.60
CA MET A 1 7.61 -18.55 34.95
C MET A 1 7.55 -18.08 33.49
N PHE A 2 6.64 -18.59 32.65
CA PHE A 2 6.55 -18.22 31.23
C PHE A 2 6.34 -16.71 30.96
N VAL A 3 5.47 -16.05 31.72
CA VAL A 3 5.23 -14.60 31.58
C VAL A 3 6.50 -13.79 31.90
N ALA A 4 7.30 -14.20 32.89
CA ALA A 4 8.55 -13.52 33.22
C ALA A 4 9.57 -13.61 32.07
N ALA A 5 9.58 -14.73 31.34
CA ALA A 5 10.45 -14.92 30.19
C ALA A 5 10.03 -14.09 28.97
N LEU A 6 8.72 -13.84 28.79
CA LEU A 6 8.22 -12.93 27.75
C LEU A 6 8.64 -11.48 27.97
N PHE A 7 8.91 -11.09 29.22
CA PHE A 7 9.29 -9.73 29.62
C PHE A 7 10.70 -9.66 30.21
N ASP A 8 11.57 -10.61 29.88
CA ASP A 8 13.00 -10.50 30.12
C ASP A 8 13.57 -9.28 29.38
N PRO A 9 14.60 -8.58 29.89
CA PRO A 9 15.15 -7.38 29.23
C PRO A 9 15.45 -7.55 27.75
N LEU A 10 15.98 -8.71 27.32
CA LEU A 10 16.27 -8.96 25.91
C LEU A 10 14.98 -9.09 25.09
N SER A 11 14.00 -9.82 25.62
CA SER A 11 12.68 -9.99 25.04
C SER A 11 11.94 -8.65 24.91
N VAL A 12 12.07 -7.77 25.91
CA VAL A 12 11.51 -6.41 25.90
C VAL A 12 12.16 -5.56 24.80
N VAL A 13 13.47 -5.64 24.61
CA VAL A 13 14.15 -4.92 23.52
C VAL A 13 13.62 -5.37 22.15
N VAL A 14 13.52 -6.70 21.93
CA VAL A 14 12.96 -7.25 20.69
C VAL A 14 11.51 -6.79 20.50
N LEU A 15 10.69 -6.84 21.55
CA LEU A 15 9.32 -6.35 21.54
C LEU A 15 9.25 -4.86 21.15
N CYS A 16 10.08 -4.00 21.75
CA CYS A 16 10.11 -2.57 21.43
C CYS A 16 10.44 -2.31 19.96
N LEU A 17 11.43 -3.03 19.40
CA LEU A 17 11.78 -2.91 17.98
C LEU A 17 10.63 -3.35 17.07
N ILE A 18 9.96 -4.45 17.42
CA ILE A 18 8.81 -4.97 16.68
C ILE A 18 7.63 -3.99 16.73
N VAL A 19 7.33 -3.44 17.91
CA VAL A 19 6.28 -2.43 18.08
C VAL A 19 6.60 -1.18 17.26
N ALA A 20 7.87 -0.75 17.19
CA ALA A 20 8.27 0.38 16.35
C ALA A 20 8.05 0.10 14.85
N MET A 21 8.42 -1.10 14.36
CA MET A 21 8.17 -1.51 12.97
C MET A 21 6.67 -1.57 12.65
N ILE A 22 5.87 -2.16 13.55
CA ILE A 22 4.40 -2.20 13.41
C ILE A 22 3.82 -0.79 13.40
N GLY A 23 4.29 0.08 14.30
CA GLY A 23 3.86 1.49 14.37
C GLY A 23 4.13 2.23 13.06
N ALA A 24 5.33 2.09 12.50
CA ALA A 24 5.69 2.69 11.22
C ALA A 24 4.79 2.15 10.07
N ALA A 25 4.60 0.83 9.99
CA ALA A 25 3.74 0.21 8.99
C ALA A 25 2.26 0.65 9.11
N ALA A 26 1.74 0.75 10.34
CA ALA A 26 0.38 1.19 10.60
C ALA A 26 0.18 2.68 10.25
N LEU A 27 1.18 3.53 10.49
CA LEU A 27 1.15 4.93 10.06
C LEU A 27 1.11 5.05 8.53
N TRP A 28 1.87 4.21 7.82
CA TRP A 28 1.81 4.15 6.36
C TRP A 28 0.45 3.69 5.85
N LEU A 29 -0.13 2.64 6.43
CA LEU A 29 -1.47 2.17 6.08
C LEU A 29 -2.53 3.26 6.30
N ARG A 30 -2.51 3.93 7.45
CA ARG A 30 -3.44 5.04 7.75
C ARG A 30 -3.27 6.20 6.78
N GLY A 31 -2.03 6.58 6.46
CA GLY A 31 -1.76 7.58 5.42
C GLY A 31 -2.34 7.16 4.07
N GLY A 32 -2.11 5.90 3.68
CA GLY A 32 -2.68 5.29 2.47
C GLY A 32 -4.21 5.36 2.42
N GLN A 33 -4.89 5.02 3.52
CA GLN A 33 -6.36 5.11 3.65
C GLN A 33 -6.87 6.53 3.44
N ASN A 34 -6.23 7.52 4.06
CA ASN A 34 -6.63 8.91 3.89
C ASN A 34 -6.48 9.39 2.44
N HIS A 35 -5.37 9.03 1.79
CA HIS A 35 -5.15 9.36 0.39
C HIS A 35 -6.08 8.60 -0.55
N PHE A 36 -6.41 7.35 -0.25
CA PHE A 36 -7.41 6.58 -0.98
C PHE A 36 -8.79 7.25 -0.89
N HIS A 37 -9.25 7.67 0.29
CA HIS A 37 -10.51 8.38 0.41
C HIS A 37 -10.52 9.70 -0.37
N ALA A 38 -9.41 10.45 -0.34
CA ALA A 38 -9.27 11.67 -1.14
C ALA A 38 -9.32 11.38 -2.65
N LEU A 39 -8.70 10.28 -3.09
CA LEU A 39 -8.74 9.82 -4.48
C LEU A 39 -10.17 9.44 -4.90
N VAL A 40 -10.86 8.63 -4.10
CA VAL A 40 -12.25 8.21 -4.34
C VAL A 40 -13.18 9.42 -4.43
N GLY A 41 -13.03 10.41 -3.53
CA GLY A 41 -13.78 11.65 -3.59
C GLY A 41 -13.51 12.51 -4.83
N GLY A 42 -12.41 12.23 -5.54
CA GLY A 42 -11.98 12.97 -6.71
C GLY A 42 -12.05 12.21 -8.04
N LEU A 43 -12.69 11.03 -8.07
CA LEU A 43 -12.83 10.21 -9.29
C LEU A 43 -13.61 10.92 -10.41
N SER A 44 -14.40 11.95 -10.12
CA SER A 44 -15.07 12.77 -11.14
C SER A 44 -14.08 13.44 -12.10
N VAL A 45 -12.87 13.74 -11.63
CA VAL A 45 -11.78 14.27 -12.46
C VAL A 45 -11.35 13.23 -13.49
N LEU A 46 -11.13 11.99 -13.05
CA LEU A 46 -10.76 10.89 -13.94
C LEU A 46 -11.84 10.58 -14.98
N ARG A 47 -13.13 10.66 -14.61
CA ARG A 47 -14.23 10.56 -15.59
C ARG A 47 -14.14 11.64 -16.67
N ARG A 48 -13.82 12.88 -16.28
CA ARG A 48 -13.66 14.00 -17.22
C ARG A 48 -12.44 13.80 -18.13
N VAL A 49 -11.31 13.38 -17.56
CA VAL A 49 -10.08 13.07 -18.31
C VAL A 49 -10.35 11.94 -19.29
N GLY A 50 -11.06 10.88 -18.87
CA GLY A 50 -11.51 9.79 -19.75
C GLY A 50 -12.34 10.28 -20.93
N ALA A 51 -13.33 11.15 -20.70
CA ALA A 51 -14.15 11.72 -21.77
C ALA A 51 -13.36 12.62 -22.75
N GLN A 52 -12.25 13.20 -22.29
CA GLN A 52 -11.37 14.06 -23.08
C GLN A 52 -10.24 13.30 -23.78
N LEU A 53 -10.09 11.99 -23.54
CA LEU A 53 -9.03 11.19 -24.16
C LEU A 53 -9.31 11.00 -25.67
N HIS A 54 -8.42 11.56 -26.49
CA HIS A 54 -8.46 11.43 -27.94
C HIS A 54 -8.47 9.95 -28.38
N HIS A 55 -9.18 9.61 -29.47
CA HIS A 55 -9.28 8.25 -30.01
C HIS A 55 -7.92 7.58 -30.31
N GLU A 56 -6.88 8.37 -30.56
CA GLU A 56 -5.55 7.86 -30.87
C GLU A 56 -4.64 7.68 -29.65
N HIS A 57 -5.09 8.11 -28.46
CA HIS A 57 -4.24 8.09 -27.27
C HIS A 57 -3.86 6.64 -26.89
N PRO A 58 -2.58 6.34 -26.63
CA PRO A 58 -2.13 4.97 -26.37
C PRO A 58 -2.83 4.32 -25.16
N ILE A 59 -3.21 5.13 -24.17
CA ILE A 59 -3.96 4.66 -22.99
C ILE A 59 -5.40 4.26 -23.36
N ARG A 60 -6.05 5.01 -24.26
CA ARG A 60 -7.40 4.67 -24.73
C ARG A 60 -7.38 3.36 -25.51
N LYS A 61 -6.44 3.22 -26.44
CA LYS A 61 -6.24 1.97 -27.20
C LYS A 61 -5.96 0.76 -26.30
N ARG A 62 -5.19 0.94 -25.20
CA ARG A 62 -4.93 -0.14 -24.22
C ARG A 62 -6.13 -0.46 -23.33
N LEU A 63 -6.94 0.53 -23.00
CA LEU A 63 -8.19 0.35 -22.25
C LEU A 63 -9.30 -0.31 -23.08
N GLU A 64 -9.33 -0.04 -24.40
CA GLU A 64 -10.29 -0.62 -25.35
C GLU A 64 -9.82 -1.98 -25.90
N ALA A 65 -8.52 -2.29 -25.88
CA ALA A 65 -8.00 -3.58 -26.31
C ALA A 65 -8.34 -4.68 -25.31
N ALA A 66 -8.85 -5.82 -25.79
CA ALA A 66 -9.07 -7.02 -25.00
C ALA A 66 -7.87 -7.99 -25.16
N PRO A 67 -7.27 -8.51 -24.07
CA PRO A 67 -7.53 -8.19 -22.66
C PRO A 67 -6.99 -6.80 -22.28
N VAL A 68 -7.76 -6.07 -21.45
CA VAL A 68 -7.37 -4.75 -20.97
C VAL A 68 -6.09 -4.88 -20.16
N VAL A 69 -4.99 -4.35 -20.69
CA VAL A 69 -3.69 -4.37 -20.01
C VAL A 69 -3.77 -3.42 -18.83
N ASP A 70 -3.51 -3.92 -17.62
CA ASP A 70 -3.51 -3.12 -16.39
C ASP A 70 -2.65 -1.87 -16.59
N LEU A 71 -3.28 -0.70 -16.43
CA LEU A 71 -2.55 0.55 -16.34
C LEU A 71 -1.80 0.55 -15.03
N SER A 72 -0.52 0.88 -15.08
CA SER A 72 0.23 1.08 -13.86
C SER A 72 -0.34 2.27 -13.09
N PHE A 73 -0.32 2.19 -11.77
CA PHE A 73 -0.74 3.31 -10.90
C PHE A 73 0.04 4.60 -11.21
N GLU A 74 1.25 4.46 -11.75
CA GLU A 74 2.09 5.56 -12.19
C GLU A 74 1.55 6.25 -13.46
N GLU A 75 1.13 5.48 -14.46
CA GLU A 75 0.46 6.02 -15.66
C GLU A 75 -0.84 6.74 -15.29
N ILE A 76 -1.61 6.15 -14.36
CA ILE A 76 -2.83 6.75 -13.81
C ILE A 76 -2.52 8.09 -13.13
N ALA A 77 -1.51 8.14 -12.26
CA ALA A 77 -1.14 9.40 -11.60
C ALA A 77 -0.64 10.46 -12.59
N ARG A 78 0.04 10.06 -13.68
CA ARG A 78 0.45 10.96 -14.76
C ARG A 78 -0.73 11.60 -15.49
N LEU A 79 -1.84 10.88 -15.64
CA LEU A 79 -3.08 11.43 -16.22
C LEU A 79 -3.77 12.47 -15.32
N MET A 80 -3.42 12.49 -14.04
CA MET A 80 -4.02 13.37 -13.03
C MET A 80 -3.11 14.56 -12.71
N VAL A 81 -2.02 14.77 -13.47
CA VAL A 81 -1.06 15.85 -13.24
C VAL A 81 -1.73 17.21 -13.43
N GLY A 82 -1.57 18.08 -12.43
CA GLY A 82 -2.18 19.41 -12.40
C GLY A 82 -3.57 19.46 -11.74
N ASP A 83 -4.16 18.32 -11.39
CA ASP A 83 -5.43 18.26 -10.68
C ASP A 83 -5.25 18.15 -9.16
N ARG A 84 -6.29 18.52 -8.42
CA ARG A 84 -6.32 18.50 -6.93
C ARG A 84 -6.08 17.12 -6.31
N VAL A 85 -6.22 16.07 -7.12
CA VAL A 85 -6.14 14.66 -6.74
C VAL A 85 -4.76 14.04 -7.02
N GLU A 86 -3.90 14.73 -7.79
CA GLU A 86 -2.52 14.33 -8.04
C GLU A 86 -1.73 13.93 -6.78
N PRO A 87 -1.71 14.74 -5.68
CA PRO A 87 -0.92 14.38 -4.51
C PRO A 87 -1.41 13.09 -3.84
N ALA A 88 -2.72 12.80 -3.91
CA ALA A 88 -3.27 11.56 -3.37
C ALA A 88 -2.85 10.35 -4.22
N ALA A 89 -2.89 10.46 -5.55
CA ALA A 89 -2.43 9.41 -6.46
C ALA A 89 -0.92 9.13 -6.28
N ARG A 90 -0.09 10.19 -6.18
CA ARG A 90 1.35 10.06 -5.89
C ARG A 90 1.63 9.40 -4.55
N ALA A 91 0.85 9.74 -3.52
CA ALA A 91 1.02 9.13 -2.21
C ALA A 91 0.70 7.63 -2.20
N LEU A 92 -0.24 7.16 -3.03
CA LEU A 92 -0.52 5.73 -3.20
C LEU A 92 0.59 5.01 -3.97
N ILE A 93 1.27 5.68 -4.91
CA ILE A 93 2.48 5.13 -5.54
C ILE A 93 3.59 4.93 -4.49
N LEU A 94 3.81 5.94 -3.63
CA LEU A 94 4.77 5.82 -2.53
C LEU A 94 4.35 4.73 -1.53
N LEU A 95 3.05 4.52 -1.31
CA LEU A 95 2.56 3.42 -0.47
C LEU A 95 2.96 2.07 -1.06
N ARG A 96 2.90 1.89 -2.39
CA ARG A 96 3.34 0.66 -3.07
C ARG A 96 4.81 0.35 -2.78
N GLU A 97 5.69 1.36 -2.84
CA GLU A 97 7.11 1.18 -2.48
C GLU A 97 7.28 0.82 -1.00
N ARG A 98 6.42 1.36 -0.13
CA ARG A 98 6.41 1.07 1.32
C ARG A 98 5.93 -0.35 1.63
N VAL A 99 5.08 -0.97 0.81
CA VAL A 99 4.66 -2.38 1.01
C VAL A 99 5.90 -3.29 1.08
N GLY A 100 6.83 -3.14 0.14
CA GLY A 100 8.08 -3.92 0.15
C GLY A 100 8.97 -3.63 1.37
N TRP A 101 8.81 -2.50 2.05
CA TRP A 101 9.44 -2.26 3.36
C TRP A 101 8.72 -2.97 4.50
N ILE A 102 7.38 -3.03 4.49
CA ILE A 102 6.60 -3.75 5.51
C ILE A 102 6.91 -5.25 5.46
N GLU A 103 7.03 -5.83 4.26
CA GLU A 103 7.45 -7.23 4.09
C GLU A 103 8.86 -7.48 4.64
N ARG A 104 9.80 -6.57 4.38
CA ARG A 104 11.15 -6.62 4.95
C ARG A 104 11.13 -6.51 6.46
N PHE A 105 10.26 -5.68 7.05
CA PHE A 105 10.08 -5.64 8.50
C PHE A 105 9.56 -6.98 9.04
N ALA A 106 8.64 -7.64 8.35
CA ALA A 106 8.16 -8.95 8.76
C ALA A 106 9.32 -9.97 8.78
N GLN A 107 10.17 -9.95 7.76
CA GLN A 107 11.40 -10.77 7.74
C GLN A 107 12.34 -10.40 8.88
N TYR A 108 12.61 -9.12 9.12
CA TYR A 108 13.49 -8.69 10.22
C TYR A 108 12.96 -9.08 11.60
N ALA A 109 11.65 -9.05 11.81
CA ALA A 109 11.05 -9.51 13.07
C ALA A 109 11.40 -10.97 13.37
N ILE A 110 11.34 -11.85 12.36
CA ILE A 110 11.76 -13.27 12.50
C ILE A 110 13.25 -13.35 12.85
N HIS A 111 14.11 -12.63 12.11
CA HIS A 111 15.56 -12.66 12.33
C HIS A 111 15.93 -12.14 13.72
N LEU A 112 15.27 -11.09 14.22
CA LEU A 112 15.47 -10.59 15.58
C LEU A 112 15.09 -11.63 16.63
N GLY A 113 14.00 -12.38 16.43
CA GLY A 113 13.61 -13.47 17.33
C GLY A 113 14.65 -14.60 17.38
N ILE A 114 15.17 -15.00 16.21
CA ILE A 114 16.24 -16.01 16.09
C ILE A 114 17.52 -15.51 16.76
N LEU A 115 17.95 -14.27 16.47
CA LEU A 115 19.15 -13.68 17.06
C LEU A 115 19.06 -13.59 18.59
N GLY A 116 17.90 -13.19 19.13
CA GLY A 116 17.67 -13.18 20.57
C GLY A 116 17.80 -14.56 21.20
N THR A 117 17.32 -15.60 20.52
CA THR A 117 17.43 -16.99 20.96
C THR A 117 18.88 -17.45 20.97
N VAL A 118 19.61 -17.21 19.88
CA VAL A 118 21.03 -17.55 19.77
C VAL A 118 21.84 -16.82 20.84
N PHE A 119 21.57 -15.54 21.07
CA PHE A 119 22.24 -14.78 22.12
C PHE A 119 21.97 -15.33 23.52
N ALA A 120 20.72 -15.69 23.83
CA ALA A 120 20.36 -16.29 25.12
C ALA A 120 21.06 -17.65 25.35
N LEU A 121 21.23 -18.45 24.29
CA LEU A 121 21.92 -19.73 24.34
C LEU A 121 23.45 -19.57 24.43
N VAL A 122 24.06 -18.71 23.61
CA VAL A 122 25.52 -18.51 23.62
C VAL A 122 26.00 -17.84 24.92
N SER A 123 25.17 -16.99 25.52
CA SER A 123 25.48 -16.35 26.80
C SER A 123 25.27 -17.27 28.00
N SER A 124 24.75 -18.47 27.81
CA SER A 124 24.54 -19.45 28.88
C SER A 124 25.78 -20.32 29.07
N ASP A 125 26.15 -20.60 30.32
CA ASP A 125 27.26 -21.50 30.63
C ASP A 125 26.83 -22.95 30.33
N PRO A 126 27.49 -23.66 29.40
CA PRO A 126 27.10 -25.02 29.03
C PRO A 126 27.37 -26.05 30.14
N THR A 127 28.18 -25.70 31.15
CA THR A 127 28.49 -26.59 32.28
C THR A 127 27.49 -26.49 33.42
N ASP A 128 26.67 -25.43 33.46
CA ASP A 128 25.59 -25.24 34.41
C ASP A 128 24.23 -25.60 33.79
N LEU A 129 23.81 -26.85 33.97
CA LEU A 129 22.55 -27.36 33.44
C LEU A 129 21.31 -26.70 34.05
N GLU A 130 21.37 -26.23 35.30
CA GLU A 130 20.25 -25.53 35.94
C GLU A 130 20.12 -24.11 35.41
N GLY A 131 21.23 -23.37 35.33
CA GLY A 131 21.29 -22.06 34.69
C GLY A 131 20.89 -22.09 33.22
N PHE A 132 21.32 -23.13 32.48
CA PHE A 132 20.92 -23.36 31.09
C PHE A 132 19.40 -23.55 30.96
N ARG A 133 18.81 -24.42 31.78
CA ARG A 133 17.35 -24.67 31.79
C ARG A 133 16.55 -23.42 32.13
N ALA A 134 17.06 -22.57 33.01
CA ALA A 134 16.42 -21.30 33.36
C ALA A 134 16.40 -20.30 32.19
N ARG A 135 17.37 -20.37 31.25
CA ARG A 135 17.46 -19.46 30.10
C ARG A 135 16.68 -19.92 28.86
N LEU A 136 16.33 -21.20 28.76
CA LEU A 136 15.53 -21.72 27.63
C LEU A 136 14.19 -20.97 27.46
N PRO A 137 13.39 -20.71 28.51
CA PRO A 137 12.18 -19.90 28.38
C PRO A 137 12.46 -18.48 27.87
N ILE A 138 13.56 -17.86 28.27
CA ILE A 138 13.94 -16.49 27.86
C ILE A 138 14.21 -16.46 26.36
N ALA A 139 14.96 -17.45 25.86
CA ALA A 139 15.25 -17.61 24.44
C ALA A 139 13.95 -17.79 23.61
N LEU A 140 12.96 -18.50 24.16
CA LEU A 140 11.65 -18.65 23.53
C LEU A 140 10.86 -17.33 23.49
N GLY A 141 11.05 -16.44 24.48
CA GLY A 141 10.37 -15.14 24.54
C GLY A 141 10.69 -14.25 23.33
N THR A 142 11.96 -14.15 22.95
CA THR A 142 12.37 -13.36 21.77
C THR A 142 11.83 -13.94 20.47
N THR A 143 11.83 -15.26 20.32
CA THR A 143 11.24 -15.93 19.14
C THR A 143 9.74 -15.72 19.08
N PHE A 144 9.04 -15.84 20.21
CA PHE A 144 7.60 -15.59 20.28
C PHE A 144 7.24 -14.20 19.77
N TRP A 145 7.90 -13.15 20.26
CA TRP A 145 7.64 -11.80 19.78
C TRP A 145 8.02 -11.62 18.31
N GLY A 146 9.14 -12.20 17.86
CA GLY A 146 9.53 -12.20 16.44
C GLY A 146 8.44 -12.76 15.52
N LEU A 147 7.85 -13.90 15.90
CA LEU A 147 6.76 -14.52 15.14
C LEU A 147 5.47 -13.70 15.16
N ILE A 148 5.06 -13.20 16.33
CA ILE A 148 3.88 -12.33 16.44
C ILE A 148 4.07 -11.06 15.61
N GLY A 149 5.25 -10.45 15.68
CA GLY A 149 5.61 -9.28 14.90
C GLY A 149 5.50 -9.54 13.40
N ALA A 150 6.09 -10.63 12.92
CA ALA A 150 6.03 -11.03 11.52
C ALA A 150 4.59 -11.25 11.04
N LEU A 151 3.76 -11.95 11.83
CA LEU A 151 2.35 -12.18 11.49
C LEU A 151 1.57 -10.87 11.35
N VAL A 152 1.72 -9.95 12.31
CA VAL A 152 1.05 -8.65 12.27
C VAL A 152 1.54 -7.81 11.09
N LEU A 153 2.84 -7.77 10.83
CA LEU A 153 3.42 -7.02 9.71
C LEU A 153 2.97 -7.59 8.35
N SER A 154 2.92 -8.91 8.20
CA SER A 154 2.38 -9.54 6.99
C SER A 154 0.90 -9.22 6.77
N ALA A 155 0.09 -9.19 7.84
CA ALA A 155 -1.31 -8.77 7.74
C ALA A 155 -1.43 -7.29 7.32
N LEU A 156 -0.56 -6.42 7.83
CA LEU A 156 -0.50 -5.01 7.42
C LEU A 156 -0.07 -4.83 5.96
N ALA A 157 0.89 -5.64 5.49
CA ALA A 157 1.29 -5.64 4.08
C ALA A 157 0.10 -6.01 3.18
N GLY A 158 -0.59 -7.12 3.47
CA GLY A 158 -1.79 -7.53 2.73
C GLY A 158 -2.93 -6.50 2.78
N ALA A 159 -3.09 -5.79 3.90
CA ALA A 159 -4.06 -4.70 3.98
C ALA A 159 -3.68 -3.50 3.07
N CYS A 160 -2.39 -3.18 2.95
CA CYS A 160 -1.91 -2.16 2.02
C CYS A 160 -2.10 -2.58 0.56
N GLU A 161 -1.79 -3.84 0.23
CA GLU A 161 -1.99 -4.39 -1.11
C GLU A 161 -3.47 -4.37 -1.51
N SER A 162 -4.35 -4.84 -0.63
CA SER A 162 -5.80 -4.80 -0.90
C SER A 162 -6.32 -3.38 -1.10
N LEU A 163 -5.77 -2.41 -0.38
CA LEU A 163 -6.10 -1.00 -0.58
C LEU A 163 -5.64 -0.49 -1.95
N LEU A 164 -4.42 -0.81 -2.36
CA LEU A 164 -3.87 -0.44 -3.67
C LEU A 164 -4.64 -1.08 -4.82
N GLU A 165 -5.01 -2.36 -4.68
CA GLU A 165 -5.82 -3.09 -5.64
C GLU A 165 -7.19 -2.42 -5.82
N ARG A 166 -7.90 -2.15 -4.73
CA ARG A 166 -9.18 -1.41 -4.77
C ARG A 166 -9.04 -0.06 -5.43
N ALA A 167 -7.98 0.68 -5.09
CA ALA A 167 -7.71 1.98 -5.69
C ALA A 167 -7.50 1.89 -7.21
N SER A 168 -6.83 0.84 -7.68
CA SER A 168 -6.62 0.59 -9.10
C SER A 168 -7.95 0.32 -9.80
N THR A 169 -8.78 -0.55 -9.21
CA THR A 169 -10.11 -0.89 -9.71
C THR A 169 -10.99 0.35 -9.83
N TYR A 170 -11.10 1.16 -8.78
CA TYR A 170 -11.93 2.37 -8.79
C TYR A 170 -11.48 3.40 -9.82
N VAL A 171 -10.16 3.60 -9.98
CA VAL A 171 -9.67 4.53 -11.00
C VAL A 171 -9.94 3.99 -12.39
N ARG A 172 -9.73 2.69 -12.62
CA ARG A 172 -10.03 2.05 -13.91
C ARG A 172 -11.50 2.19 -14.27
N GLU A 173 -12.41 1.90 -13.34
CA GLU A 173 -13.85 2.06 -13.55
C GLU A 173 -14.22 3.51 -13.88
N ALA A 174 -13.66 4.48 -13.13
CA ALA A 174 -13.89 5.89 -13.40
C ALA A 174 -13.39 6.35 -14.77
N LEU A 175 -12.24 5.81 -15.23
CA LEU A 175 -11.71 6.10 -16.57
C LEU A 175 -12.58 5.49 -17.67
N LEU A 176 -13.04 4.25 -17.50
CA LEU A 176 -13.91 3.57 -18.46
C LEU A 176 -15.27 4.26 -18.56
N GLU A 177 -15.90 4.61 -17.43
CA GLU A 177 -17.13 5.42 -17.44
C GLU A 177 -16.95 6.78 -18.12
N GLY A 178 -15.75 7.34 -18.05
CA GLY A 178 -15.38 8.56 -18.78
C GLY A 178 -15.33 8.33 -20.29
N LEU A 179 -14.72 7.22 -20.73
CA LEU A 179 -14.61 6.86 -22.14
C LEU A 179 -15.96 6.49 -22.77
N GLU A 180 -16.86 5.86 -22.02
CA GLU A 180 -18.23 5.53 -22.47
C GLU A 180 -19.13 6.76 -22.58
N ARG A 181 -18.84 7.83 -21.82
CA ARG A 181 -19.50 9.12 -21.99
C ARG A 181 -18.95 9.81 -23.23
N GLU A 182 -19.64 9.58 -24.35
CA GLU A 182 -19.41 10.31 -25.59
C GLU A 182 -19.47 11.83 -25.31
N PRO A 183 -18.51 12.64 -25.83
CA PRO A 183 -18.55 14.08 -25.63
C PRO A 183 -19.88 14.59 -26.19
N ALA A 184 -20.68 15.26 -25.36
CA ALA A 184 -21.92 15.88 -25.81
C ALA A 184 -21.60 16.72 -27.07
N PRO A 185 -22.38 16.58 -28.16
CA PRO A 185 -22.12 17.30 -29.39
C PRO A 185 -22.00 18.78 -29.08
N ALA A 186 -20.93 19.40 -29.55
CA ALA A 186 -20.75 20.85 -29.43
C ALA A 186 -22.03 21.53 -29.93
N PRO A 187 -22.56 22.55 -29.23
CA PRO A 187 -23.75 23.25 -29.68
C PRO A 187 -23.47 23.70 -31.11
N ASP A 188 -24.30 23.19 -32.03
CA ASP A 188 -24.28 23.52 -33.43
C ASP A 188 -24.44 25.04 -33.52
N VAL A 189 -23.33 25.75 -33.67
CA VAL A 189 -23.35 27.15 -34.08
C VAL A 189 -23.66 27.08 -35.56
N SER A 190 -24.91 26.73 -35.86
CA SER A 190 -25.54 27.06 -37.12
C SER A 190 -25.51 28.57 -37.20
N VAL A 191 -24.44 29.10 -37.78
CA VAL A 191 -24.37 30.47 -38.26
C VAL A 191 -25.52 30.59 -39.24
N ASP A 192 -26.62 31.20 -38.80
CA ASP A 192 -27.68 31.67 -39.69
C ASP A 192 -27.00 32.52 -40.75
N ALA A 193 -26.89 31.97 -41.96
CA ALA A 193 -26.50 32.73 -43.13
C ALA A 193 -27.62 33.76 -43.37
N PRO A 194 -27.31 35.07 -43.45
CA PRO A 194 -28.32 36.04 -43.83
C PRO A 194 -28.71 35.77 -45.28
N THR A 195 -29.96 35.34 -45.48
CA THR A 195 -30.64 35.42 -46.77
C THR A 195 -30.86 36.89 -47.10
N GLU A 196 -29.94 37.48 -47.87
CA GLU A 196 -30.22 38.71 -48.61
C GLU A 196 -31.05 38.34 -49.86
N GLU A 197 -32.38 38.44 -49.71
CA GLU A 197 -33.28 38.73 -50.83
C GLU A 197 -33.57 40.24 -50.81
N GLY A 198 -33.34 40.92 -51.94
CA GLY A 198 -33.74 42.33 -52.15
C GLY A 198 -32.87 43.08 -53.14
#